data_AF-A0A158PSS5-F1
#
_entry.id   AF-A0A158PSS5-F1
#
_cell.length_a   1.000
_cell.length_b   1.000
_cell.length_c   1.000
_cell.angle_alpha   90.00
_cell.angle_beta   90.00
_cell.angle_gamma   90.00
#
_symmetry.space_group_name_H-M   'P 1'
#
loop_
_entity.id
_entity.type
_entity.pdbx_description
1 polymer ?
#
loop_
_entity_poly.entity_id
_entity_poly.type
_entity_poly.pdbx_seq_one_letter_code
_entity_poly.pdbx_strand_id
1 'polypeptide(L)'
;MKDELSEDIYKIGDDDNDDIVGEIDVILSRNPSNSELYRIQYPIRKVNPFGCGIVKARYKRNVKMIEMRLPVDKLSSSFDKGRAEHLALISGTSSGPSATNNLYVAF
;
A
#
# COMPACT_ATOMS: atom_id res chain seq x y z
N MET A 1 -10.15 -51.59 -6.37
CA MET A 1 -10.89 -50.34 -6.20
C MET A 1 -10.47 -49.44 -7.33
N LYS A 2 -11.37 -49.20 -8.28
CA LYS A 2 -11.16 -48.23 -9.36
C LYS A 2 -11.73 -46.93 -8.83
N ASP A 3 -10.87 -45.97 -8.53
CA ASP A 3 -11.32 -44.63 -8.19
C ASP A 3 -11.64 -43.94 -9.51
N GLU A 4 -12.93 -43.79 -9.77
CA GLU A 4 -13.47 -43.05 -10.90
C GLU A 4 -13.20 -41.56 -10.65
N LEU A 5 -12.21 -41.02 -11.36
CA LEU A 5 -12.03 -39.58 -11.53
C LEU A 5 -13.24 -39.07 -12.32
N SER A 6 -14.11 -38.32 -11.64
CA SER A 6 -15.19 -37.56 -12.26
C SER A 6 -14.59 -36.50 -13.16
N GLU A 7 -14.53 -36.78 -14.46
CA GLU A 7 -14.29 -35.80 -15.51
C GLU A 7 -15.50 -34.87 -15.63
N ASP A 8 -15.62 -33.92 -14.70
CA ASP A 8 -16.47 -32.75 -14.91
C ASP A 8 -15.73 -31.77 -15.84
N ILE A 9 -15.58 -32.19 -17.10
CA ILE A 9 -15.19 -31.32 -18.21
C ILE A 9 -16.41 -30.41 -18.47
N TYR A 10 -16.32 -29.17 -18.00
CA TYR A 10 -17.25 -28.12 -18.37
C TYR A 10 -17.23 -27.97 -19.88
N LYS A 11 -18.28 -28.42 -20.56
CA LYS A 11 -18.60 -28.02 -21.92
C LYS A 11 -18.89 -26.52 -21.92
N ILE A 12 -17.84 -25.72 -22.10
CA ILE A 12 -17.95 -24.34 -22.56
C ILE A 12 -18.55 -24.43 -23.96
N GLY A 13 -19.68 -23.74 -24.18
CA GLY A 13 -20.51 -23.93 -25.36
C GLY A 13 -19.76 -23.71 -26.67
N ASP A 14 -20.10 -24.54 -27.66
CA ASP A 14 -19.78 -24.33 -29.07
C ASP A 14 -20.51 -23.07 -29.58
N ASP A 15 -20.07 -21.88 -29.18
CA ASP A 15 -20.30 -20.66 -29.94
C ASP A 15 -19.04 -20.39 -30.75
N ASP A 16 -19.08 -20.70 -32.05
CA ASP A 16 -17.99 -20.60 -33.04
C ASP A 16 -17.48 -19.15 -33.28
N ASN A 17 -17.69 -18.23 -32.33
CA ASN A 17 -17.38 -16.80 -32.44
C ASN A 17 -16.40 -16.27 -31.39
N ASP A 18 -15.95 -17.08 -30.44
CA ASP A 18 -14.92 -16.67 -29.48
C ASP A 18 -13.52 -16.90 -30.06
N ASP A 19 -13.05 -15.95 -30.89
CA ASP A 19 -11.67 -15.91 -31.38
C ASP A 19 -10.71 -15.86 -30.17
N ILE A 20 -10.08 -17.00 -29.86
CA ILE A 20 -9.09 -17.09 -28.78
C ILE A 20 -7.85 -16.26 -29.15
N VAL A 21 -7.72 -15.07 -28.56
CA VAL A 21 -6.60 -14.13 -28.81
C VAL A 21 -5.28 -14.60 -28.17
N GLY A 22 -5.35 -15.43 -27.13
CA GLY A 22 -4.16 -16.01 -26.49
C GLY A 22 -4.45 -16.78 -25.20
N GLU A 23 -3.57 -17.73 -24.89
CA GLU A 23 -3.59 -18.52 -23.66
C GLU A 23 -2.62 -17.92 -22.63
N ILE A 24 -3.03 -17.87 -21.36
CA ILE A 24 -2.23 -17.32 -20.26
C ILE A 24 -2.14 -18.34 -19.13
N ASP A 25 -0.91 -18.77 -18.82
CA ASP A 25 -0.64 -19.62 -17.67
C ASP A 25 -0.92 -18.87 -16.35
N VAL A 26 -1.85 -19.40 -15.55
CA VAL A 26 -2.18 -18.85 -14.23
C VAL A 26 -1.50 -19.67 -13.14
N ILE A 27 -0.52 -19.06 -12.47
CA ILE A 27 0.22 -19.69 -11.38
C ILE A 27 -0.31 -19.19 -10.03
N LEU A 28 -0.72 -20.11 -9.16
CA LEU A 28 -1.12 -19.80 -7.79
C LEU A 28 0.08 -19.95 -6.83
N SER A 29 0.56 -18.83 -6.29
CA SER A 29 1.55 -18.85 -5.22
C SER A 29 0.91 -19.27 -3.89
N ARG A 30 1.52 -20.23 -3.20
CA ARG A 30 1.13 -20.58 -1.82
C ARG A 30 1.85 -19.65 -0.85
N ASN A 31 1.11 -18.98 0.03
CA ASN A 31 1.71 -18.13 1.05
C ASN A 31 2.55 -18.97 2.02
N PRO A 32 3.83 -18.66 2.26
CA PRO A 32 4.56 -19.24 3.39
C PRO A 32 3.84 -18.90 4.70
N SER A 33 3.92 -19.81 5.67
CA SER A 33 3.16 -19.82 6.94
C SER A 33 3.27 -18.56 7.81
N ASN A 34 4.21 -17.65 7.49
CA ASN A 34 4.43 -16.38 8.19
C ASN A 34 4.33 -15.15 7.28
N SER A 35 3.71 -15.27 6.11
CA SER A 35 3.51 -14.15 5.18
C SER A 35 2.06 -13.69 5.16
N GLU A 36 1.86 -12.39 5.37
CA GLU A 36 0.57 -11.73 5.21
C GLU A 36 0.75 -10.63 4.17
N LEU A 37 -0.07 -10.65 3.11
CA LEU A 37 -0.10 -9.60 2.10
C LEU A 37 -1.35 -8.75 2.29
N TYR A 38 -1.15 -7.44 2.46
CA TYR A 38 -2.24 -6.49 2.66
C TYR A 38 -2.33 -5.55 1.46
N ARG A 39 -3.57 -5.27 1.02
CA ARG A 39 -3.86 -4.22 0.04
C ARG A 39 -4.25 -2.93 0.78
N ILE A 40 -3.43 -1.90 0.63
CA ILE A 40 -3.70 -0.57 1.18
C ILE A 40 -4.31 0.31 0.10
N GLN A 41 -5.37 1.05 0.43
CA GLN A 41 -6.06 1.95 -0.49
C GLN A 41 -6.19 3.34 0.14
N TYR A 42 -6.12 4.37 -0.71
CA TYR A 42 -6.28 5.78 -0.32
C TYR A 42 -7.48 6.39 -1.07
N PRO A 43 -8.73 6.19 -0.59
CA PRO A 43 -9.93 6.51 -1.38
C PRO A 43 -10.05 7.97 -1.81
N ILE A 44 -9.52 8.90 -1.00
CA ILE A 44 -9.61 10.34 -1.25
C ILE A 44 -8.44 10.89 -2.08
N ARG A 45 -7.40 10.08 -2.35
CA ARG A 45 -6.23 10.55 -3.09
C ARG A 45 -6.42 10.31 -4.57
N LYS A 46 -6.34 11.38 -5.36
CA LYS A 46 -6.36 11.34 -6.84
C LYS A 46 -4.98 11.06 -7.46
N VAL A 47 -3.92 11.15 -6.66
CA VAL A 47 -2.52 11.05 -7.11
C VAL A 47 -1.77 10.02 -6.27
N ASN A 48 -0.70 9.44 -6.84
CA ASN A 48 0.13 8.44 -6.19
C ASN A 48 0.77 9.01 -4.90
N PRO A 49 0.46 8.45 -3.71
CA PRO A 49 1.04 8.92 -2.44
C PRO A 49 2.51 8.58 -2.24
N PHE A 50 3.07 7.71 -3.09
CA PHE A 50 4.45 7.21 -2.99
C PHE A 50 5.43 7.97 -3.91
N GLY A 51 5.00 9.04 -4.56
CA GLY A 51 5.78 9.74 -5.59
C GLY A 51 7.02 10.50 -5.09
N CYS A 52 7.18 10.70 -3.78
CA CYS A 52 8.19 11.61 -3.24
C CYS A 52 9.10 10.97 -2.18
N GLY A 53 9.87 9.94 -2.50
CA GLY A 53 10.90 9.41 -1.59
C GLY A 53 10.42 8.31 -0.63
N ILE A 54 11.19 8.07 0.44
CA ILE A 54 11.04 6.86 1.27
C ILE A 54 9.85 6.97 2.22
N VAL A 55 8.92 6.01 2.12
CA VAL A 55 7.81 5.86 3.05
C VAL A 55 8.24 5.05 4.27
N LYS A 56 7.87 5.53 5.46
CA LYS A 56 8.04 4.79 6.73
C LYS A 56 6.68 4.26 7.18
N ALA A 57 6.62 3.01 7.63
CA ALA A 57 5.39 2.39 8.11
C ALA A 57 5.60 1.70 9.46
N ARG A 58 4.52 1.65 10.27
CA ARG A 58 4.45 0.90 11.52
C ARG A 58 3.18 0.06 11.52
N TYR A 59 3.32 -1.23 11.80
CA TYR A 59 2.21 -2.17 11.89
C TYR A 59 2.00 -2.66 13.32
N LYS A 60 0.77 -2.58 13.81
CA LYS A 60 0.35 -3.17 15.09
C LYS A 60 -0.54 -4.37 14.81
N ARG A 61 0.04 -5.58 14.91
CA ARG A 61 -0.63 -6.85 14.58
C ARG A 61 -1.93 -7.08 15.35
N ASN A 62 -1.93 -6.85 16.66
CA ASN A 62 -3.09 -7.15 17.53
C ASN A 62 -4.36 -6.38 17.14
N VAL A 63 -4.20 -5.17 16.60
CA VAL A 63 -5.31 -4.29 16.21
C VAL A 63 -5.41 -4.12 14.68
N LYS A 64 -4.60 -4.88 13.92
CA LYS A 64 -4.47 -4.81 12.45
C LYS A 64 -4.39 -3.38 11.92
N MET A 65 -3.60 -2.55 12.60
CA MET A 65 -3.49 -1.12 12.28
C MET A 65 -2.14 -0.83 11.64
N ILE A 66 -2.17 -0.26 10.44
CA ILE A 66 -0.99 0.24 9.73
C ILE A 66 -1.00 1.77 9.82
N GLU A 67 0.08 2.33 10.32
CA GLU A 67 0.34 3.77 10.32
C GLU A 67 1.48 4.06 9.35
N MET A 68 1.27 4.99 8.43
CA MET A 68 2.26 5.34 7.40
C MET A 68 2.61 6.82 7.47
N ARG A 69 3.91 7.12 7.41
CA ARG A 69 4.43 8.47 7.25
C ARG A 69 4.77 8.65 5.77
N LEU A 70 3.87 9.35 5.09
CA LEU A 70 4.07 9.73 3.71
C LEU A 70 4.96 10.99 3.64
N PRO A 71 5.91 11.03 2.71
CA PRO A 71 6.75 12.20 2.51
C PRO A 71 5.93 13.38 1.98
N VAL A 72 6.34 14.58 2.36
CA VAL A 72 5.78 15.84 1.89
C VAL A 72 6.76 16.46 0.92
N ASP A 73 6.28 16.86 -0.25
CA ASP A 73 7.07 17.65 -1.19
C ASP A 73 7.22 19.08 -0.65
N LYS A 74 8.44 19.40 -0.19
CA LYS A 74 8.79 20.73 0.34
C LYS A 74 9.27 21.70 -0.74
N LEU A 75 9.49 21.22 -1.96
CA LEU A 75 9.96 22.03 -3.09
C LEU A 75 8.78 22.55 -3.93
N SER A 76 7.60 21.96 -3.76
CA SER A 76 6.37 22.47 -4.36
C SER A 76 6.05 23.88 -3.90
N SER A 77 5.57 24.72 -4.82
CA SER A 77 5.04 26.06 -4.53
C SER A 77 3.84 26.05 -3.59
N SER A 78 3.19 24.90 -3.41
CA SER A 78 2.10 24.73 -2.44
C SER A 78 2.57 24.57 -0.99
N PHE A 79 3.88 24.40 -0.75
CA PHE A 79 4.42 24.23 0.59
C PHE A 79 4.84 25.58 1.18
N ASP A 80 4.14 26.02 2.24
CA ASP A 80 4.51 27.20 3.02
C ASP A 80 5.37 26.81 4.22
N LYS A 81 6.65 27.13 4.13
CA LYS A 81 7.64 26.84 5.18
C LYS A 81 7.32 27.58 6.49
N GLY A 82 6.97 28.86 6.44
CA GLY A 82 6.71 29.65 7.65
C GLY A 82 5.50 29.14 8.42
N ARG A 83 4.44 28.76 7.69
CA ARG A 83 3.26 28.13 8.29
C ARG A 83 3.56 26.75 8.87
N ALA A 84 4.35 25.93 8.17
CA ALA A 84 4.75 24.61 8.64
C ALA A 84 5.58 24.70 9.93
N GLU A 85 6.52 25.64 10.01
CA GLU A 85 7.34 25.89 11.20
C GLU A 85 6.46 26.34 12.37
N HIS A 86 5.58 27.33 12.17
CA HIS A 86 4.67 27.79 13.22
C HIS A 86 3.79 26.66 13.79
N LEU A 87 3.25 25.79 12.92
CA LEU A 87 2.48 24.62 13.35
C LEU A 87 3.33 23.60 14.13
N ALA A 88 4.59 23.42 13.74
CA ALA A 88 5.52 22.56 14.45
C ALA A 88 5.83 23.09 15.86
N LEU A 89 6.01 24.41 16.02
CA LEU A 89 6.18 25.04 17.33
C LEU A 89 4.96 24.84 18.24
N ILE A 90 3.75 25.10 17.73
CA ILE A 90 2.51 24.91 18.52
C ILE A 90 2.39 23.45 18.94
N SER A 91 2.57 22.52 18.00
CA SER A 91 2.42 21.09 18.28
C SER A 91 3.46 20.59 19.29
N GLY A 92 4.69 21.12 19.22
CA GLY A 92 5.81 20.79 20.10
C GLY A 92 5.62 21.20 21.56
N THR A 93 4.68 22.09 21.89
CA THR A 93 4.38 22.46 23.29
C THR A 93 3.51 21.43 24.01
N SER A 94 2.89 20.49 23.27
CA SER A 94 1.97 19.47 23.83
C SER A 94 2.51 18.04 23.80
N SER A 95 3.59 17.81 23.06
CA SER A 95 4.23 16.50 22.92
C SER A 95 5.60 16.53 23.59
N GLY A 96 5.78 15.72 24.64
CA GLY A 96 7.06 15.52 25.31
C GLY A 96 8.21 15.13 24.36
N PRO A 97 9.44 14.95 24.88
CA PRO A 97 10.73 15.10 24.19
C PRO A 97 11.03 14.17 22.99
N SER A 98 10.05 13.43 22.45
CA SER A 98 10.19 12.55 21.30
C SER A 98 9.92 13.25 19.94
N ALA A 99 9.38 14.48 19.93
CA ALA A 99 9.05 15.20 18.70
C ALA A 99 10.21 16.06 18.13
N THR A 100 11.22 16.40 18.94
CA THR A 100 12.29 17.34 18.57
C THR A 100 13.38 16.74 17.69
N ASN A 101 13.50 15.41 17.61
CA ASN A 101 14.55 14.75 16.83
C ASN A 101 14.24 14.61 15.32
N ASN A 102 13.09 15.10 14.83
CA ASN A 102 12.66 14.83 13.44
C ASN A 102 12.66 16.04 12.49
N LEU A 103 13.09 17.21 12.95
CA LEU A 103 13.25 18.41 12.10
C LEU A 103 14.72 18.84 11.94
N TYR A 104 15.65 18.21 12.66
CA TYR A 104 17.08 18.43 12.51
C TYR A 104 17.69 17.35 11.62
N VAL A 105 17.52 17.48 10.31
CA VAL A 105 18.50 16.96 9.35
C VAL A 105 18.79 18.11 8.40
N ALA A 106 19.75 18.93 8.81
CA ALA A 106 20.48 19.82 7.93
C ALA A 106 21.48 18.97 7.14
N PHE A 107 21.47 19.11 5.81
CA PHE A 107 22.65 19.35 4.99
C PHE A 107 22.21 20.25 3.83
#